data_AF-A0A2M6YW75-F1
#
_entry.id   AF-A0A2M6YW75-F1
#
_cell.length_a   1.000
_cell.length_b   1.000
_cell.length_c   1.000
_cell.angle_alpha   90.00
_cell.angle_beta   90.00
_cell.angle_gamma   90.00
#
_symmetry.space_group_name_H-M   'P 1'
#
loop_
_entity.id
_entity.type
_entity.pdbx_description
1 polymer ?
#
loop_
_entity_poly.entity_id
_entity_poly.type
_entity_poly.pdbx_seq_one_letter_code
_entity_poly.pdbx_strand_id
1 'polypeptide(L)'
;MDADFYRREPPRRRHFLGGIFKSRRRVIVLTLGLLFLGFATFSSHGIIQRIRLEVQRRSIERSIKQAKAEQDSLKEELRRIQNDPKKIEKVARERYGMVREGERVYRVQKRE
;
A
#
# COMPACT_ATOMS: atom_id res chain seq x y z
N MET A 1 -71.39 32.39 -34.34
CA MET A 1 -70.11 32.90 -33.81
C MET A 1 -70.08 32.43 -32.37
N ASP A 2 -69.66 31.18 -32.19
CA ASP A 2 -69.98 30.40 -31.00
C ASP A 2 -68.72 30.23 -30.15
N ALA A 3 -68.90 30.51 -28.86
CA ALA A 3 -67.89 30.91 -27.88
C ALA A 3 -67.11 29.72 -27.28
N ASP A 4 -66.79 28.71 -28.08
CA ASP A 4 -66.12 27.49 -27.60
C ASP A 4 -64.58 27.54 -27.71
N PHE A 5 -64.02 28.69 -28.11
CA PHE A 5 -62.60 28.80 -28.46
C PHE A 5 -61.62 28.93 -27.27
N TYR A 6 -62.07 28.89 -26.01
CA TYR A 6 -61.20 29.11 -24.83
C TYR A 6 -61.41 28.12 -23.69
N ARG A 7 -61.27 26.82 -23.92
CA ARG A 7 -60.92 25.88 -22.84
C ARG A 7 -59.52 25.33 -23.04
N ARG A 8 -58.50 26.17 -22.78
CA ARG A 8 -57.13 25.68 -22.57
C ARG A 8 -57.08 25.01 -21.20
N GLU A 9 -56.87 23.69 -21.16
CA GLU A 9 -56.48 23.03 -19.92
C GLU A 9 -55.04 23.48 -19.55
N PRO A 10 -54.79 24.05 -18.37
CA PRO A 10 -53.43 24.38 -17.96
C PRO A 10 -52.63 23.10 -17.68
N PRO A 11 -51.31 23.07 -17.92
CA PRO A 11 -50.51 21.88 -17.68
C PRO A 11 -50.54 21.54 -16.19
N ARG A 12 -50.80 20.27 -15.86
CA ARG A 12 -50.70 19.71 -14.50
C ARG A 12 -49.28 19.93 -13.96
N ARG A 13 -49.07 21.02 -13.22
CA ARG A 13 -47.84 21.29 -12.49
C ARG A 13 -47.68 20.24 -11.38
N ARG A 14 -46.91 19.20 -11.69
CA ARG A 14 -46.35 18.30 -10.68
C ARG A 14 -45.32 19.06 -9.85
N HIS A 15 -45.74 19.65 -8.74
CA HIS A 15 -44.82 20.09 -7.68
C HIS A 15 -44.34 18.85 -6.91
N PHE A 16 -43.30 18.17 -7.41
CA PHE A 16 -42.68 17.04 -6.70
C PHE A 16 -41.48 17.42 -5.81
N LEU A 17 -41.21 18.72 -5.59
CA LEU A 17 -40.02 19.19 -4.86
C LEU A 17 -40.31 20.28 -3.82
N GLY A 18 -41.55 20.42 -3.35
CA GLY A 18 -41.94 21.51 -2.44
C GLY A 18 -41.95 21.18 -0.94
N GLY A 19 -41.71 19.93 -0.54
CA GLY A 19 -41.99 19.46 0.83
C GLY A 19 -40.83 19.51 1.82
N ILE A 20 -39.59 19.65 1.34
CA ILE A 20 -38.39 19.47 2.18
C ILE A 20 -38.07 20.75 2.98
N PHE A 21 -38.44 21.93 2.46
CA PHE A 21 -38.04 23.25 2.99
C PHE A 21 -39.15 23.96 3.80
N LYS A 22 -40.20 23.26 4.26
CA LYS A 22 -41.34 23.91 4.93
C LYS A 22 -41.03 24.42 6.35
N SER A 23 -39.98 23.92 7.02
CA SER A 23 -39.54 24.48 8.31
C SER A 23 -38.05 24.81 8.30
N ARG A 24 -37.73 26.07 8.61
CA ARG A 24 -36.34 26.56 8.74
C ARG A 24 -35.51 25.67 9.68
N ARG A 25 -36.14 25.13 10.74
CA ARG A 25 -35.51 24.18 11.67
C ARG A 25 -35.08 22.87 11.00
N ARG A 26 -35.91 22.27 10.13
CA ARG A 26 -35.55 21.03 9.42
C ARG A 26 -34.40 21.25 8.45
N VAL A 27 -34.41 22.39 7.75
CA VAL A 27 -33.33 22.76 6.83
C VAL A 27 -32.02 22.92 7.61
N ILE A 28 -32.03 23.63 8.75
CA ILE A 28 -30.86 23.82 9.61
C ILE A 28 -30.32 22.48 10.15
N VAL A 29 -31.20 21.59 10.60
CA VAL A 29 -30.77 20.26 11.10
C VAL A 29 -30.17 19.41 9.99
N LEU A 30 -30.76 19.45 8.79
CA LEU A 30 -30.22 18.72 7.63
C LEU A 30 -28.87 19.27 7.18
N THR A 31 -28.71 20.59 7.11
CA THR A 31 -27.40 21.18 6.77
C THR A 31 -26.35 20.88 7.82
N LEU A 32 -26.66 21.02 9.11
CA LEU A 32 -25.73 20.66 10.19
C LEU A 32 -25.37 19.17 10.17
N GLY A 33 -26.34 18.29 9.95
CA GLY A 33 -26.11 16.85 9.84
C GLY A 33 -25.20 16.49 8.66
N LEU A 34 -25.40 17.13 7.51
CA LEU A 34 -24.55 16.92 6.33
C LEU A 34 -23.12 17.43 6.56
N LEU A 35 -22.98 18.59 7.22
CA LEU A 35 -21.69 19.17 7.57
C LEU A 35 -20.93 18.29 8.58
N PHE A 36 -21.64 17.74 9.56
CA PHE A 36 -21.09 16.78 10.52
C PHE A 36 -20.67 15.47 9.86
N LEU A 37 -21.49 14.90 8.97
CA LEU A 37 -21.11 13.71 8.21
C LEU A 37 -19.89 13.96 7.31
N GLY A 38 -19.87 15.11 6.63
CA GLY A 38 -18.73 15.54 5.81
C GLY A 38 -17.46 15.64 6.66
N PHE A 39 -17.53 16.29 7.82
CA PHE A 39 -16.40 16.37 8.74
C PHE A 39 -15.98 14.99 9.28
N ALA A 40 -16.92 14.15 9.69
CA ALA A 40 -16.61 12.81 10.22
C ALA A 40 -15.99 11.87 9.16
N THR A 41 -16.28 12.08 7.88
CA THR A 41 -15.75 11.25 6.78
C THR A 41 -14.45 11.80 6.20
N PHE A 42 -14.32 13.13 6.03
CA PHE A 42 -13.18 13.80 5.39
C PHE A 42 -12.16 14.42 6.37
N SER A 43 -12.43 14.46 7.67
CA SER A 43 -11.44 14.92 8.66
C SER A 43 -10.26 13.94 8.75
N SER A 44 -9.13 14.42 9.27
CA SER A 44 -7.89 13.67 9.44
C SER A 44 -8.03 12.39 10.27
N HIS A 45 -9.10 12.30 11.08
CA HIS A 45 -9.44 11.13 11.90
C HIS A 45 -10.68 10.38 11.37
N GLY A 46 -11.10 10.68 10.14
CA GLY A 46 -12.29 10.10 9.54
C GLY A 46 -12.12 8.64 9.13
N ILE A 47 -13.25 8.02 8.79
CA ILE A 47 -13.34 6.60 8.41
C ILE A 47 -12.45 6.28 7.20
N ILE A 48 -12.34 7.21 6.24
CA ILE A 48 -11.52 7.05 5.03
C ILE A 48 -10.03 6.89 5.39
N GLN A 49 -9.54 7.68 6.34
CA GLN A 49 -8.16 7.60 6.79
C GLN A 49 -7.86 6.24 7.43
N ARG A 50 -8.80 5.70 8.22
CA ARG A 50 -8.64 4.39 8.86
C ARG A 50 -8.54 3.27 7.83
N ILE A 51 -9.39 3.27 6.81
CA ILE A 51 -9.33 2.29 5.71
C ILE A 51 -7.99 2.39 4.98
N ARG A 52 -7.55 3.61 4.66
CA ARG A 52 -6.24 3.83 4.01
C ARG A 52 -5.09 3.28 4.86
N LEU A 53 -5.10 3.53 6.17
CA LEU A 53 -4.09 3.04 7.10
C LEU A 53 -4.10 1.51 7.20
N GLU A 54 -5.27 0.87 7.21
CA GLU A 54 -5.36 -0.60 7.21
C GLU A 54 -4.79 -1.20 5.93
N VAL A 55 -5.05 -0.59 4.77
CA VAL A 55 -4.46 -1.03 3.49
C VAL A 55 -2.94 -0.88 3.50
N GLN A 56 -2.42 0.28 3.94
CA GLN A 56 -0.98 0.52 4.04
C GLN A 56 -0.31 -0.45 5.02
N ARG A 57 -0.95 -0.71 6.16
CA ARG A 57 -0.47 -1.67 7.14
C ARG A 57 -0.36 -3.07 6.52
N ARG A 58 -1.41 -3.52 5.80
CA ARG A 58 -1.40 -4.82 5.11
C ARG A 58 -0.33 -4.89 4.03
N SER A 59 -0.07 -3.81 3.28
CA SER A 59 1.00 -3.81 2.27
C SER A 59 2.37 -3.91 2.92
N ILE A 60 2.63 -3.15 3.99
CA ILE A 60 3.90 -3.19 4.72
C ILE A 60 4.14 -4.58 5.33
N GLU A 61 3.11 -5.18 5.96
CA GLU A 61 3.20 -6.52 6.53
C GLU A 61 3.53 -7.57 5.46
N ARG A 62 2.98 -7.44 4.25
CA ARG A 62 3.34 -8.30 3.11
C ARG A 62 4.79 -8.10 2.67
N SER A 63 5.25 -6.86 2.57
CA SER A 63 6.64 -6.55 2.22
C SER A 63 7.62 -7.12 3.25
N ILE A 64 7.31 -7.00 4.55
CA ILE A 64 8.12 -7.62 5.62
C ILE A 64 8.17 -9.14 5.45
N LYS A 65 7.04 -9.78 5.14
CA LYS A 65 6.99 -11.24 4.94
C LYS A 65 7.82 -11.67 3.73
N GLN A 66 7.75 -10.94 2.62
CA GLN A 66 8.55 -11.21 1.43
C GLN A 66 10.05 -11.02 1.70
N ALA A 67 10.44 -9.92 2.31
CA ALA A 67 11.83 -9.65 2.65
C ALA A 67 12.42 -10.70 3.61
N LYS A 68 11.63 -11.18 4.58
CA LYS A 68 12.03 -12.28 5.46
C LYS A 68 12.27 -13.58 4.68
N ALA A 69 11.35 -13.95 3.79
CA ALA A 69 11.49 -15.16 2.98
C ALA A 69 12.73 -15.10 2.07
N GLU A 70 12.99 -13.94 1.45
CA GLU A 70 14.18 -13.71 0.65
C GLU A 70 15.47 -13.81 1.49
N GLN A 71 15.49 -13.16 2.65
CA GLN A 71 16.62 -13.23 3.58
C GLN A 71 16.92 -14.67 4.01
N ASP A 72 15.88 -15.45 4.31
CA ASP A 72 16.05 -16.84 4.75
C ASP A 72 16.56 -17.72 3.60
N SER A 73 16.08 -17.51 2.37
CA SER A 73 16.58 -18.19 1.18
C SER A 73 18.05 -17.85 0.90
N LEU A 74 18.44 -16.57 0.97
CA LEU A 74 19.82 -16.15 0.79
C LEU A 74 20.74 -16.70 1.87
N LYS A 75 20.27 -16.78 3.13
CA LYS A 75 21.03 -17.43 4.21
C LYS A 75 21.24 -18.91 3.96
N GLU A 76 20.24 -19.60 3.42
CA GLU A 76 20.37 -21.01 3.07
C GLU A 76 21.37 -21.20 1.92
N GLU A 77 21.32 -20.35 0.90
CA GLU A 77 22.29 -20.36 -0.20
C GLU A 77 23.71 -20.07 0.31
N LEU A 78 23.86 -19.08 1.19
CA LEU A 78 25.14 -18.77 1.83
C LEU A 78 25.66 -19.98 2.62
N ARG A 79 24.81 -20.66 3.39
CA ARG A 79 25.20 -21.90 4.10
C ARG A 79 25.68 -22.98 3.13
N ARG A 80 24.98 -23.18 2.00
CA ARG A 80 25.39 -24.16 0.98
C ARG A 80 26.76 -23.80 0.38
N ILE A 81 27.02 -22.52 0.13
CA ILE A 81 28.30 -22.04 -0.43
C ILE A 81 29.42 -22.10 0.60
N GLN A 82 29.17 -21.67 1.84
CA GLN A 82 30.16 -21.68 2.91
C GLN A 82 30.53 -23.09 3.34
N ASN A 83 29.59 -24.03 3.30
CA ASN A 83 29.88 -25.42 3.65
C ASN A 83 30.57 -26.21 2.53
N ASP A 84 30.86 -25.60 1.37
CA ASP A 84 31.68 -26.23 0.34
C ASP A 84 33.17 -26.12 0.73
N PRO A 85 33.81 -27.23 1.16
CA PRO A 85 35.18 -27.20 1.65
C PRO A 85 36.16 -26.75 0.56
N LYS A 86 35.85 -27.00 -0.73
CA LYS A 86 36.72 -26.60 -1.84
C LYS A 86 36.73 -25.09 -2.05
N LYS A 87 35.59 -24.42 -1.88
CA LYS A 87 35.51 -22.95 -1.93
C LYS A 87 36.22 -22.31 -0.74
N ILE A 88 36.02 -22.84 0.46
CA ILE A 88 36.76 -22.38 1.65
C ILE A 88 38.26 -22.52 1.42
N GLU A 89 38.71 -23.69 0.98
CA GLU A 89 40.13 -23.96 0.72
C GLU A 89 40.71 -23.04 -0.35
N LYS A 90 39.98 -22.80 -1.44
CA LYS A 90 40.40 -21.87 -2.49
C LYS A 90 40.59 -20.46 -1.95
N VAL A 91 39.63 -19.94 -1.17
CA VAL A 91 39.74 -18.62 -0.56
C VAL A 91 40.88 -18.56 0.46
N ALA A 92 41.04 -19.60 1.28
CA ALA A 92 42.12 -19.71 2.27
C ALA A 92 43.50 -19.67 1.59
N ARG A 93 43.67 -20.39 0.47
CA ARG A 93 44.93 -20.42 -0.30
C ARG A 93 45.18 -19.13 -1.07
N GLU A 94 44.18 -18.61 -1.79
CA GLU A 94 44.36 -17.46 -2.70
C GLU A 94 44.42 -16.11 -1.97
N ARG A 95 43.52 -15.88 -0.99
CA ARG A 95 43.45 -14.60 -0.29
C ARG A 95 44.35 -14.53 0.93
N TYR A 96 44.48 -15.65 1.65
CA TYR A 96 45.16 -15.68 2.93
C TYR A 96 46.49 -16.44 2.90
N GLY A 97 46.83 -17.11 1.78
CA GLY A 97 48.08 -17.87 1.67
C GLY A 97 48.18 -19.05 2.63
N MET A 98 47.05 -19.52 3.17
CA MET A 98 47.02 -20.62 4.13
C MET A 98 47.41 -21.93 3.44
N VAL A 99 48.19 -22.75 4.14
CA VAL A 99 48.66 -24.07 3.68
C VAL A 99 48.37 -25.12 4.74
N ARG A 100 48.16 -26.36 4.31
CA ARG A 100 47.98 -27.47 5.25
C ARG A 100 49.32 -27.90 5.85
N GLU A 101 49.24 -28.57 6.99
CA GLU A 101 50.41 -29.15 7.66
C GLU A 101 51.12 -30.12 6.69
N GLY A 102 52.42 -29.90 6.46
CA GLY A 102 53.23 -30.67 5.52
C GLY A 102 53.35 -30.11 4.10
N GLU A 103 52.62 -29.06 3.72
CA GLU A 103 52.76 -28.40 2.41
C GLU A 103 53.89 -27.35 2.40
N ARG A 104 54.56 -27.17 1.24
CA ARG A 104 55.64 -26.18 1.06
C ARG A 104 55.22 -25.08 0.08
N VAL A 105 55.38 -23.82 0.49
CA VAL A 105 55.10 -22.65 -0.36
C VAL A 105 56.31 -22.32 -1.22
N TYR A 106 56.13 -22.27 -2.54
CA TYR A 106 57.14 -21.79 -3.49
C TYR A 106 56.80 -20.37 -3.94
N ARG A 107 57.69 -19.40 -3.68
CA ARG A 107 57.58 -18.05 -4.22
C ARG A 107 58.44 -17.94 -5.47
N VAL A 108 57.80 -17.80 -6.62
CA VAL A 108 58.51 -17.59 -7.90
C VAL A 108 58.89 -16.12 -7.98
N GLN A 109 60.19 -15.81 -7.82
CA GLN A 109 60.69 -14.46 -8.11
C GLN A 109 60.89 -14.32 -9.62
N LYS A 110 60.27 -13.29 -10.20
CA LYS A 110 60.47 -12.96 -11.61
C LYS A 110 61.90 -12.41 -11.74
N ARG A 111 62.74 -13.08 -12.53
CA ARG A 111 64.04 -12.52 -12.92
C ARG A 111 63.78 -11.36 -13.87
N GLU A 112 64.18 -10.17 -13.47
CA GLU A 112 64.40 -9.04 -14.38
C GLU A 112 65.69 -9.25 -15.19
#